data_AF-Q9SME7-F1
#
_entry.id   AF-Q9SME7-F1
#
_cell.length_a   1.000
_cell.length_b   1.000
_cell.length_c   1.000
_cell.angle_alpha   90.00
_cell.angle_beta   90.00
_cell.angle_gamma   90.00
#
_symmetry.space_group_name_H-M   'P 1'
#
loop_
_entity.id
_entity.type
_entity.pdbx_description
1 polymer ?
#
loop_
_entity_poly.entity_id
_entity_poly.type
_entity_poly.pdbx_seq_one_letter_code
_entity_poly.pdbx_strand_id
1 'polypeptide(L)'
;FLNITFGSPMEEILIEKLIVKVVLPEGSKDFDVSAPFPANQWQEVKYSHLDIAGRPVLILEKADVIPEHNLHFQVYYKFNNISLLIEPMMLITGFFLLFVACIAYMHTDMSISKNSPSYLAKLQWDEMQATVQQIQGIFEQCLAVHDKLEISLHDLSRTGDTKSCKATRKAADAQFKELAKELKPLLLSVQSSPQSYLIWPKLEDLVAKEREMQEKLMARHATVVDSFEKKQRGQDIENRIASQQQKIAALRQEVESLLEYLSEI
;
A
#
# COMPACT_ATOMS: atom_id res chain seq x y z
N PHE A 1 19.48 -32.73 25.58
CA PHE A 1 19.66 -34.18 25.43
C PHE A 1 18.29 -34.81 25.28
N LEU A 2 18.16 -35.84 24.46
CA LEU A 2 16.95 -36.64 24.32
C LEU A 2 17.08 -37.87 25.22
N ASN A 3 16.05 -38.22 25.98
CA ASN A 3 16.03 -39.40 26.84
C ASN A 3 14.86 -40.30 26.45
N ILE A 4 15.15 -41.48 25.91
CA ILE A 4 14.15 -42.42 25.38
C ILE A 4 14.50 -43.86 25.77
N THR A 5 13.51 -44.74 25.84
CA THR A 5 13.70 -46.14 26.18
C THR A 5 14.18 -46.94 24.98
N PHE A 6 15.13 -47.85 25.21
CA PHE A 6 15.59 -48.80 24.21
C PHE A 6 14.83 -50.13 24.37
N GLY A 7 13.60 -50.20 23.87
CA GLY A 7 12.83 -51.43 23.99
C GLY A 7 11.48 -51.41 23.29
N SER A 8 10.84 -52.58 23.26
CA SER A 8 9.49 -52.74 22.73
C SER A 8 8.44 -52.47 23.81
N PRO A 9 7.27 -51.92 23.45
CA PRO A 9 6.14 -51.80 24.37
C PRO A 9 5.48 -53.15 24.72
N MET A 10 5.90 -54.26 24.08
CA MET A 10 5.38 -55.60 24.36
C MET A 10 6.19 -56.29 25.46
N GLU A 11 5.50 -56.82 26.47
CA GLU A 11 6.10 -57.56 27.59
C GLU A 11 6.42 -59.01 27.18
N GLU A 12 7.46 -59.59 27.80
CA GLU A 12 7.85 -61.01 27.69
C GLU A 12 8.23 -61.52 26.29
N ILE A 13 8.70 -60.65 25.39
CA ILE A 13 9.22 -61.05 24.08
C ILE A 13 10.75 -60.98 24.00
N LEU A 14 11.34 -61.95 23.30
CA LEU A 14 12.74 -61.89 22.86
C LEU A 14 12.78 -61.29 21.45
N ILE A 15 13.53 -60.21 21.27
CA ILE A 15 13.72 -59.58 19.95
C ILE A 15 15.10 -59.95 19.45
N GLU A 16 15.18 -60.73 18.39
CA GLU A 16 16.44 -61.18 17.77
C GLU A 16 17.31 -59.99 17.32
N LYS A 17 16.69 -58.95 16.73
CA LYS A 17 17.39 -57.75 16.28
C LYS A 17 16.50 -56.51 16.39
N LEU A 18 16.90 -55.57 17.24
CA LEU A 18 16.24 -54.27 17.41
C LEU A 18 17.08 -53.17 16.77
N ILE A 19 16.47 -52.40 15.87
CA ILE A 19 17.08 -51.22 15.24
C ILE A 19 16.27 -49.99 15.63
N VAL A 20 16.88 -49.08 16.38
CA VAL A 20 16.28 -47.79 16.75
C VAL A 20 16.90 -46.70 15.89
N LYS A 21 16.05 -45.97 15.14
CA LYS A 21 16.45 -44.83 14.33
C LYS A 21 15.97 -43.53 14.97
N VAL A 22 16.89 -42.72 15.45
CA VAL A 22 16.61 -41.40 16.03
C VAL A 22 16.86 -40.34 14.97
N VAL A 23 15.81 -39.69 14.49
CA VAL A 23 15.90 -38.60 13.51
C VAL A 23 16.03 -37.28 14.25
N LEU A 24 17.12 -36.55 14.01
CA LEU A 24 17.38 -35.26 14.64
C LEU A 24 17.04 -34.08 13.70
N PRO A 25 16.77 -32.88 14.23
CA PRO A 25 16.53 -31.69 13.42
C PRO A 25 17.71 -31.34 12.52
N GLU A 26 17.43 -30.75 11.35
CA GLU A 26 18.45 -30.26 10.41
C GLU A 26 19.33 -29.20 11.08
N GLY A 27 20.65 -29.31 10.93
CA GLY A 27 21.61 -28.39 11.57
C GLY A 27 22.05 -28.80 12.98
N SER A 28 21.63 -29.98 13.46
CA SER A 28 22.21 -30.61 14.66
C SER A 28 23.69 -30.97 14.42
N LYS A 29 24.55 -30.69 15.39
CA LYS A 29 26.00 -30.95 15.39
C LYS A 29 26.40 -31.72 16.65
N ASP A 30 27.58 -32.32 16.64
CA ASP A 30 28.21 -33.00 17.79
C ASP A 30 27.29 -34.03 18.46
N PHE A 31 27.18 -35.21 17.84
CA PHE A 31 26.35 -36.30 18.31
C PHE A 31 27.12 -37.19 19.29
N ASP A 32 26.55 -37.42 20.47
CA ASP A 32 27.07 -38.40 21.42
C ASP A 32 25.94 -39.23 22.02
N VAL A 33 26.19 -40.51 22.25
CA VAL A 33 25.18 -41.48 22.70
C VAL A 33 25.66 -42.16 23.95
N SER A 34 24.95 -41.93 25.05
CA SER A 34 25.18 -42.61 26.31
C SER A 34 24.12 -43.72 26.45
N ALA A 35 24.52 -44.94 26.14
CA ALA A 35 23.72 -46.14 26.37
C ALA A 35 24.29 -46.97 27.54
N PRO A 36 23.46 -47.52 28.43
CA PRO A 36 23.92 -48.32 29.58
C PRO A 36 24.39 -49.74 29.19
N PHE A 37 24.34 -50.09 27.90
CA PHE A 37 24.73 -51.39 27.37
C PHE A 37 25.48 -51.23 26.04
N PRO A 38 26.32 -52.22 25.65
CA PRO A 38 26.97 -52.19 24.33
C PRO A 38 25.94 -52.35 23.21
N ALA A 39 25.96 -51.43 22.25
CA ALA A 39 25.15 -51.46 21.04
C ALA A 39 25.98 -50.95 19.85
N ASN A 40 25.70 -51.45 18.65
CA ASN A 40 26.33 -50.96 17.42
C ASN A 40 25.67 -49.63 17.03
N GLN A 41 26.48 -48.62 16.70
CA GLN A 41 25.98 -47.31 16.30
C GLN A 41 26.60 -46.83 15.01
N TRP A 42 25.79 -46.21 14.15
CA TRP A 42 26.26 -45.48 12.97
C TRP A 42 25.32 -44.33 12.62
N GLN A 43 25.77 -43.46 11.72
CA GLN A 43 25.05 -42.27 11.30
C GLN A 43 24.62 -42.39 9.83
N GLU A 44 23.38 -42.00 9.55
CA GLU A 44 22.81 -41.83 8.21
C GLU A 44 22.28 -40.41 8.05
N VAL A 45 21.98 -40.02 6.80
CA VAL A 45 21.30 -38.75 6.48
C VAL A 45 19.99 -39.08 5.78
N LYS A 46 18.90 -38.49 6.24
CA LYS A 46 17.57 -38.62 5.64
C LYS A 46 17.11 -37.27 5.11
N TYR A 47 16.66 -37.24 3.87
CA TYR A 47 16.04 -36.06 3.27
C TYR A 47 14.52 -36.13 3.43
N SER A 48 13.92 -35.00 3.79
CA SER A 48 12.49 -34.78 3.89
C SER A 48 12.11 -33.47 3.18
N HIS A 49 10.92 -32.95 3.47
CA HIS A 49 10.44 -31.70 2.90
C HIS A 49 11.14 -30.50 3.53
N LEU A 50 11.48 -29.51 2.72
CA LEU A 50 12.13 -28.26 3.15
C LEU A 50 13.54 -28.44 3.75
N ASP A 51 14.19 -29.56 3.45
CA ASP A 51 15.57 -29.82 3.88
C ASP A 51 16.57 -29.34 2.81
N ILE A 52 17.65 -28.65 3.22
CA ILE A 52 18.75 -28.23 2.32
C ILE A 52 19.90 -29.23 2.37
N ALA A 53 20.38 -29.54 3.58
CA ALA A 53 21.50 -30.43 3.85
C ALA A 53 21.05 -31.83 4.29
N GLY A 54 19.79 -31.98 4.72
CA GLY A 54 19.22 -33.23 5.20
C GLY A 54 19.33 -33.40 6.71
N ARG A 55 18.50 -34.30 7.26
CA ARG A 55 18.40 -34.55 8.70
C ARG A 55 19.33 -35.70 9.12
N PRO A 56 20.18 -35.50 10.14
CA PRO A 56 21.03 -36.57 10.65
C PRO A 56 20.17 -37.61 11.38
N VAL A 57 20.40 -38.88 11.05
CA VAL A 57 19.73 -40.03 11.66
C VAL A 57 20.77 -40.87 12.38
N LEU A 58 20.60 -41.01 13.68
CA LEU A 58 21.42 -41.90 14.49
C LEU A 58 20.76 -43.26 14.55
N ILE A 59 21.51 -44.32 14.24
CA ILE A 59 21.01 -45.68 14.24
C ILE A 59 21.73 -46.49 15.29
N LEU A 60 20.94 -47.14 16.13
CA LEU A 60 21.38 -48.03 17.20
C LEU A 60 20.86 -49.43 16.92
N GLU A 61 21.76 -50.38 16.73
CA GLU A 61 21.46 -51.79 16.52
C GLU A 61 21.94 -52.62 17.71
N LYS A 62 21.04 -53.47 18.20
CA LYS A 62 21.36 -54.48 19.20
C LYS A 62 20.67 -55.81 18.88
N ALA A 63 21.43 -56.90 19.00
CA ALA A 63 20.91 -58.26 18.92
C ALA A 63 20.47 -58.75 20.30
N ASP A 64 19.55 -59.72 20.33
CA ASP A 64 19.09 -60.43 21.53
C ASP A 64 18.60 -59.49 22.66
N VAL A 65 17.58 -58.68 22.35
CA VAL A 65 17.00 -57.75 23.32
C VAL A 65 15.97 -58.45 24.20
N ILE A 66 16.31 -58.52 25.49
CA ILE A 66 15.51 -59.06 26.61
C ILE A 66 14.73 -57.90 27.28
N PRO A 67 13.57 -58.14 27.93
CA PRO A 67 12.82 -57.10 28.64
C PRO A 67 13.63 -56.28 29.66
N GLU A 68 14.67 -56.84 30.28
CA GLU A 68 15.57 -56.14 31.21
C GLU A 68 16.42 -55.04 30.55
N HIS A 69 16.54 -55.07 29.22
CA HIS A 69 17.25 -54.06 28.43
C HIS A 69 16.40 -52.83 28.11
N ASN A 70 15.15 -52.76 28.60
CA ASN A 70 14.24 -51.64 28.43
C ASN A 70 14.66 -50.43 29.31
N LEU A 71 15.92 -50.03 29.17
CA LEU A 71 16.55 -48.95 29.90
C LEU A 71 16.55 -47.68 29.05
N HIS A 72 16.66 -46.56 29.73
CA HIS A 72 16.77 -45.25 29.12
C HIS A 72 18.16 -45.04 28.51
N PHE A 73 18.22 -44.63 27.24
CA PHE A 73 19.44 -44.15 26.60
C PHE A 73 19.33 -42.65 26.30
N GLN A 74 20.47 -41.98 26.31
CA GLN A 74 20.54 -40.53 26.16
C GLN A 74 21.29 -40.14 24.90
N VAL A 75 20.72 -39.24 24.11
CA VAL A 75 21.34 -38.68 22.90
C VAL A 75 21.65 -37.20 23.16
N TYR A 76 22.93 -36.86 23.13
CA TYR A 76 23.42 -35.49 23.19
C TYR A 76 23.61 -34.96 21.77
N TYR A 77 23.07 -33.79 21.52
CA TYR A 77 23.21 -33.07 20.26
C TYR A 77 23.22 -31.58 20.54
N LYS A 78 23.99 -30.84 19.75
CA LYS A 78 24.05 -29.38 19.78
C LYS A 78 23.20 -28.84 18.65
N PHE A 79 22.17 -28.08 18.98
CA PHE A 79 21.26 -27.48 18.01
C PHE A 79 21.21 -25.97 18.17
N ASN A 80 21.28 -25.25 17.04
CA ASN A 80 21.15 -23.80 17.03
C ASN A 80 19.71 -23.40 16.70
N ASN A 81 19.08 -22.59 17.55
CA ASN A 81 17.68 -22.17 17.35
C ASN A 81 17.49 -21.34 16.06
N ILE A 82 18.53 -20.66 15.58
CA ILE A 82 18.47 -19.90 14.32
C ILE A 82 18.23 -20.84 13.12
N SER A 83 18.68 -22.09 13.21
CA SER A 83 18.46 -23.09 12.14
C SER A 83 16.98 -23.40 11.92
N LEU A 84 16.11 -23.24 12.93
CA LEU A 84 14.66 -23.39 12.76
C LEU A 84 14.06 -22.32 11.85
N LEU A 85 14.69 -21.14 11.75
CA LEU A 85 14.20 -20.05 10.89
C LEU A 85 14.58 -20.24 9.43
N ILE A 86 15.50 -21.15 9.11
CA ILE A 86 15.93 -21.40 7.72
C ILE A 86 14.78 -22.01 6.90
N GLU A 87 14.05 -22.97 7.48
CA GLU A 87 12.91 -23.62 6.83
C GLU A 87 11.82 -22.62 6.38
N PRO A 88 11.27 -21.73 7.23
CA PRO A 88 10.30 -20.73 6.79
C PRO A 88 10.92 -19.66 5.86
N MET A 89 12.17 -19.28 6.07
CA MET A 89 12.86 -18.30 5.19
C MET A 89 13.04 -18.82 3.76
N MET A 90 13.22 -20.13 3.59
CA MET A 90 13.28 -20.76 2.28
C MET A 90 11.98 -20.54 1.49
N LEU A 91 10.83 -20.78 2.13
CA LEU A 91 9.52 -20.55 1.50
C LEU A 91 9.32 -19.08 1.14
N ILE A 92 9.61 -18.17 2.08
CA ILE A 92 9.50 -16.73 1.85
C ILE A 92 10.35 -16.31 0.65
N THR A 93 11.59 -16.79 0.58
CA THR A 93 12.51 -16.48 -0.53
C THR A 93 12.02 -17.06 -1.85
N GLY A 94 11.49 -18.29 -1.85
CA GLY A 94 10.90 -18.92 -3.03
C GLY A 94 9.73 -18.10 -3.60
N PHE A 95 8.77 -17.72 -2.76
CA PHE A 95 7.65 -16.88 -3.19
C PHE A 95 8.09 -15.47 -3.58
N PHE A 96 9.04 -14.88 -2.85
CA PHE A 96 9.59 -13.58 -3.18
C PHE A 96 10.20 -13.55 -4.59
N LEU A 97 11.01 -14.55 -4.94
CA LEU A 97 11.61 -14.66 -6.27
C LEU A 97 10.56 -14.84 -7.38
N LEU A 98 9.48 -15.56 -7.10
CA LEU A 98 8.35 -15.68 -8.02
C LEU A 98 7.72 -14.31 -8.30
N PHE A 99 7.44 -13.51 -7.27
CA PHE A 99 6.88 -12.17 -7.43
C PHE A 99 7.83 -11.24 -8.19
N VAL A 100 9.13 -11.29 -7.88
CA VAL A 100 10.15 -10.51 -8.62
C VAL A 100 10.16 -10.90 -10.10
N ALA A 101 10.06 -12.19 -10.42
CA ALA A 101 9.97 -12.66 -11.80
C ALA A 101 8.69 -12.16 -12.49
N CYS A 102 7.54 -12.16 -11.81
CA CYS A 102 6.29 -11.61 -12.33
C CYS A 102 6.39 -10.09 -12.59
N ILE A 103 6.98 -9.33 -11.66
CA ILE A 103 7.20 -7.88 -11.81
C ILE A 103 8.12 -7.61 -13.00
N ALA A 104 9.24 -8.34 -13.10
CA ALA A 104 10.16 -8.22 -14.23
C ALA A 104 9.44 -8.53 -15.55
N TYR A 105 8.65 -9.60 -15.59
CA TYR A 105 7.87 -9.98 -16.77
C TYR A 105 6.84 -8.90 -17.18
N MET A 106 6.14 -8.29 -16.21
CA MET A 106 5.21 -7.19 -16.48
C MET A 106 5.91 -5.91 -16.96
N HIS A 107 7.14 -5.67 -16.48
CA HIS A 107 7.92 -4.49 -16.84
C HIS A 107 8.72 -4.69 -18.15
N THR A 108 8.85 -5.92 -18.64
CA THR A 108 9.44 -6.17 -19.96
C THR A 108 8.42 -5.93 -21.05
N ASP A 109 8.57 -4.84 -21.80
CA ASP A 109 7.78 -4.57 -23.00
C ASP A 109 8.13 -5.55 -24.13
N MET A 110 7.47 -6.71 -24.16
CA MET A 110 7.55 -7.67 -25.26
C MET A 110 6.60 -7.31 -26.42
N SER A 111 6.50 -6.01 -26.76
CA SER A 111 5.70 -5.56 -27.89
C SER A 111 6.44 -5.78 -29.21
N ILE A 112 5.87 -6.63 -30.07
CA ILE A 112 6.44 -7.00 -31.38
C ILE A 112 6.35 -5.84 -32.40
N SER A 113 5.38 -4.94 -32.26
CA SER A 113 5.26 -3.76 -33.11
C SER A 113 4.67 -2.58 -32.32
N LYS A 114 5.49 -1.53 -32.16
CA LYS A 114 5.09 -0.26 -31.53
C LYS A 114 4.18 0.60 -32.40
N ASN A 115 3.82 0.12 -33.60
CA ASN A 115 3.02 0.85 -34.58
C ASN A 115 1.59 0.30 -34.72
N SER A 116 1.20 -0.67 -33.88
CA SER A 116 -0.19 -1.15 -33.88
C SER A 116 -1.15 -0.02 -33.47
N PRO A 117 -2.29 0.17 -34.16
CA PRO A 117 -3.30 1.16 -33.79
C PRO A 117 -3.76 1.03 -32.34
N SER A 118 -3.81 -0.19 -31.81
CA SER A 118 -4.19 -0.46 -30.41
C SER A 118 -3.12 -0.02 -29.40
N TYR A 119 -1.83 -0.14 -29.75
CA TYR A 119 -0.73 0.29 -28.88
C TYR A 119 -0.63 1.82 -28.84
N LEU A 120 -0.75 2.48 -30.00
CA LEU A 120 -0.78 3.94 -30.08
C LEU A 120 -2.00 4.52 -29.35
N ALA A 121 -3.17 3.88 -29.49
CA ALA A 121 -4.36 4.29 -28.75
C ALA A 121 -4.19 4.18 -27.24
N LYS A 122 -3.50 3.14 -26.75
CA LYS A 122 -3.19 2.97 -25.32
C LYS A 122 -2.19 4.01 -24.83
N LEU A 123 -1.11 4.25 -25.58
CA LEU A 123 -0.12 5.27 -25.23
C LEU A 123 -0.74 6.68 -25.17
N GLN A 124 -1.58 7.01 -26.16
CA GLN A 124 -2.33 8.27 -26.16
C GLN A 124 -3.28 8.38 -24.96
N TRP A 125 -3.93 7.27 -24.58
CA TRP A 125 -4.79 7.25 -23.39
C TRP A 125 -4.00 7.45 -22.11
N ASP A 126 -2.84 6.78 -21.95
CA ASP A 126 -1.97 6.94 -20.77
C ASP A 126 -1.42 8.38 -20.66
N GLU A 127 -1.00 8.97 -21.79
CA GLU A 127 -0.60 10.39 -21.85
C GLU A 127 -1.76 11.33 -21.46
N MET A 128 -2.96 11.06 -21.97
CA MET A 128 -4.14 11.83 -21.62
C MET A 128 -4.49 11.72 -20.14
N GLN A 129 -4.46 10.52 -19.57
CA GLN A 129 -4.73 10.31 -18.15
C GLN A 129 -3.74 11.07 -17.28
N ALA A 130 -2.44 11.08 -17.64
CA ALA A 130 -1.45 11.88 -16.95
C ALA A 130 -1.75 13.39 -17.01
N THR A 131 -2.20 13.91 -18.16
CA THR A 131 -2.62 15.33 -18.27
C THR A 131 -3.90 15.64 -17.48
N VAL A 132 -4.86 14.72 -17.44
CA VAL A 132 -6.09 14.86 -16.63
C VAL A 132 -5.76 14.89 -15.14
N GLN A 133 -4.83 14.05 -14.68
CA GLN A 133 -4.35 14.07 -13.29
C GLN A 133 -3.67 15.39 -12.92
N GLN A 134 -2.87 15.97 -13.83
CA GLN A 134 -2.29 17.30 -13.61
C GLN A 134 -3.38 18.37 -13.47
N ILE A 135 -4.41 18.30 -14.31
CA ILE A 135 -5.55 19.21 -14.24
C ILE A 135 -6.32 19.04 -12.92
N GLN A 136 -6.57 17.80 -12.48
CA GLN A 136 -7.18 17.51 -11.18
C GLN A 136 -6.36 18.12 -10.03
N GLY A 137 -5.04 17.97 -10.05
CA GLY A 137 -4.16 18.58 -9.05
C GLY A 137 -4.26 20.11 -9.02
N ILE A 138 -4.46 20.77 -10.18
CA ILE A 138 -4.71 22.21 -10.24
C ILE A 138 -6.07 22.56 -9.59
N PHE A 139 -7.13 21.78 -9.86
CA PHE A 139 -8.44 21.99 -9.26
C PHE A 139 -8.46 21.76 -7.75
N GLU A 140 -7.74 20.76 -7.24
CA GLU A 140 -7.55 20.56 -5.79
C GLU A 140 -6.86 21.75 -5.14
N GLN A 141 -5.85 22.34 -5.81
CA GLN A 141 -5.22 23.57 -5.35
C GLN A 141 -6.20 24.74 -5.37
N CYS A 142 -7.05 24.86 -6.39
CA CYS A 142 -8.11 25.86 -6.43
C CYS A 142 -9.06 25.70 -5.22
N LEU A 143 -9.55 24.50 -4.93
CA LEU A 143 -10.41 24.22 -3.77
C LEU A 143 -9.71 24.58 -2.44
N ALA A 144 -8.42 24.28 -2.29
CA ALA A 144 -7.65 24.68 -1.12
C ALA A 144 -7.54 26.21 -0.95
N VAL A 145 -7.49 26.97 -2.06
CA VAL A 145 -7.56 28.44 -2.02
C VAL A 145 -8.96 28.91 -1.61
N HIS A 146 -10.02 28.24 -2.07
CA HIS A 146 -11.41 28.50 -1.64
C HIS A 146 -11.57 28.31 -0.13
N ASP A 147 -11.06 27.22 0.43
CA ASP A 147 -11.13 26.96 1.87
C ASP A 147 -10.37 28.03 2.69
N LYS A 148 -9.18 28.45 2.24
CA LYS A 148 -8.42 29.55 2.89
C LYS A 148 -9.21 30.85 2.90
N LEU A 149 -9.91 31.12 1.81
CA LEU A 149 -10.78 32.27 1.66
C LEU A 149 -11.96 32.20 2.65
N GLU A 150 -12.66 31.07 2.74
CA GLU A 150 -13.73 30.88 3.72
C GLU A 150 -13.26 31.01 5.17
N ILE A 151 -12.10 30.44 5.52
CA ILE A 151 -11.48 30.59 6.84
C ILE A 151 -11.21 32.07 7.15
N SER A 152 -10.71 32.83 6.17
CA SER A 152 -10.47 34.26 6.34
C SER A 152 -11.74 35.06 6.60
N LEU A 153 -12.90 34.66 6.07
CA LEU A 153 -14.18 35.28 6.41
C LEU A 153 -14.64 34.94 7.82
N HIS A 154 -14.46 33.68 8.21
CA HIS A 154 -14.79 33.26 9.56
C HIS A 154 -13.93 34.01 10.60
N ASP A 155 -12.63 34.15 10.35
CA ASP A 155 -11.74 34.94 11.20
C ASP A 155 -12.05 36.44 11.17
N LEU A 156 -12.49 37.00 10.03
CA LEU A 156 -12.98 38.38 9.97
C LEU A 156 -14.19 38.59 10.88
N SER A 157 -15.12 37.64 10.91
CA SER A 157 -16.28 37.69 11.82
C SER A 157 -15.86 37.72 13.30
N ARG A 158 -14.81 36.98 13.65
CA ARG A 158 -14.31 36.87 15.02
C ARG A 158 -13.42 38.04 15.46
N THR A 159 -12.56 38.53 14.58
CA THR A 159 -11.50 39.51 14.91
C THR A 159 -11.81 40.93 14.44
N GLY A 160 -12.68 41.08 13.45
CA GLY A 160 -12.98 42.37 12.82
C GLY A 160 -11.85 42.95 11.96
N ASP A 161 -10.77 42.19 11.69
CA ASP A 161 -9.63 42.68 10.92
C ASP A 161 -9.87 42.64 9.41
N THR A 162 -10.38 43.74 8.87
CA THR A 162 -10.64 43.92 7.43
C THR A 162 -9.37 44.00 6.59
N LYS A 163 -8.22 44.38 7.17
CA LYS A 163 -6.95 44.54 6.43
C LYS A 163 -6.35 43.18 6.10
N SER A 164 -6.32 42.27 7.08
CA SER A 164 -5.88 40.89 6.88
C SER A 164 -6.76 40.16 5.84
N CYS A 165 -8.08 40.30 5.94
CA CYS A 165 -9.00 39.69 4.98
C CYS A 165 -8.83 40.24 3.54
N LYS A 166 -8.63 41.56 3.38
CA LYS A 166 -8.32 42.17 2.06
C LYS A 166 -6.99 41.65 1.48
N ALA A 167 -5.98 41.46 2.31
CA ALA A 167 -4.69 40.92 1.89
C ALA A 167 -4.82 39.46 1.42
N THR A 168 -5.52 38.61 2.18
CA THR A 168 -5.79 37.21 1.81
C THR A 168 -6.59 37.12 0.50
N ARG A 169 -7.60 37.98 0.32
CA ARG A 169 -8.35 38.05 -0.95
C ARG A 169 -7.46 38.40 -2.15
N LYS A 170 -6.54 39.35 -1.98
CA LYS A 170 -5.61 39.75 -3.05
C LYS A 170 -4.60 38.63 -3.36
N ALA A 171 -4.13 37.92 -2.33
CA ALA A 171 -3.25 36.76 -2.50
C ALA A 171 -3.96 35.61 -3.24
N ALA A 172 -5.22 35.32 -2.88
CA ALA A 172 -6.03 34.31 -3.56
C ALA A 172 -6.31 34.68 -5.02
N ASP A 173 -6.64 35.94 -5.33
CA ASP A 173 -6.80 36.41 -6.72
C ASP A 173 -5.53 36.23 -7.56
N ALA A 174 -4.35 36.47 -6.96
CA ALA A 174 -3.08 36.21 -7.63
C ALA A 174 -2.86 34.70 -7.86
N GLN A 175 -3.17 33.85 -6.88
CA GLN A 175 -3.06 32.39 -7.01
C GLN A 175 -4.00 31.83 -8.08
N PHE A 176 -5.26 32.25 -8.13
CA PHE A 176 -6.18 31.82 -9.18
C PHE A 176 -5.72 32.26 -10.58
N LYS A 177 -5.11 33.45 -10.71
CA LYS A 177 -4.55 33.91 -11.99
C LYS A 177 -3.35 33.08 -12.44
N GLU A 178 -2.50 32.62 -11.51
CA GLU A 178 -1.40 31.71 -11.85
C GLU A 178 -1.92 30.31 -12.21
N LEU A 179 -2.83 29.73 -11.42
CA LEU A 179 -3.46 28.44 -11.72
C LEU A 179 -4.20 28.45 -13.07
N ALA A 180 -4.87 29.56 -13.40
CA ALA A 180 -5.51 29.74 -14.71
C ALA A 180 -4.51 29.83 -15.88
N LYS A 181 -3.28 30.28 -15.65
CA LYS A 181 -2.22 30.26 -16.68
C LYS A 181 -1.67 28.85 -16.87
N GLU A 182 -1.53 28.07 -15.80
CA GLU A 182 -1.07 26.67 -15.85
C GLU A 182 -2.13 25.74 -16.46
N LEU A 183 -3.41 26.01 -16.23
CA LEU A 183 -4.51 25.22 -16.77
C LEU A 183 -4.67 25.37 -18.29
N LYS A 184 -4.47 26.57 -18.85
CA LYS A 184 -4.63 26.85 -20.29
C LYS A 184 -3.85 25.90 -21.22
N PRO A 185 -2.53 25.70 -21.06
CA PRO A 185 -1.77 24.79 -21.93
C PRO A 185 -2.25 23.34 -21.80
N LEU A 186 -2.66 22.90 -20.60
CA LEU A 186 -3.16 21.55 -20.36
C LEU A 186 -4.54 21.32 -21.02
N LEU A 187 -5.42 22.32 -20.99
CA LEU A 187 -6.68 22.27 -21.72
C LEU A 187 -6.45 22.17 -23.23
N LEU A 188 -5.50 22.95 -23.77
CA LEU A 188 -5.16 22.88 -25.20
C LEU A 188 -4.58 21.52 -25.60
N SER A 189 -3.75 20.90 -24.75
CA SER A 189 -3.21 19.56 -25.03
C SER A 189 -4.32 18.50 -25.05
N VAL A 190 -5.24 18.54 -24.08
CA VAL A 190 -6.39 17.62 -24.04
C VAL A 190 -7.30 17.83 -25.25
N GLN A 191 -7.60 19.08 -25.61
CA GLN A 191 -8.45 19.40 -26.76
C GLN A 191 -7.87 18.91 -28.09
N SER A 192 -6.55 19.00 -28.25
CA SER A 192 -5.85 18.56 -29.47
C SER A 192 -5.83 17.04 -29.64
N SER A 193 -6.15 16.28 -28.58
CA SER A 193 -6.13 14.82 -28.64
C SER A 193 -7.44 14.25 -29.25
N PRO A 194 -7.35 13.32 -30.21
CA PRO A 194 -8.52 12.73 -30.88
C PRO A 194 -9.42 11.89 -29.97
N GLN A 195 -8.93 11.44 -28.81
CA GLN A 195 -9.68 10.62 -27.84
C GLN A 195 -10.41 11.46 -26.77
N SER A 196 -10.31 12.79 -26.83
CA SER A 196 -10.88 13.72 -25.85
C SER A 196 -12.40 13.86 -25.91
N TYR A 197 -13.07 13.32 -26.92
CA TYR A 197 -14.51 13.46 -27.15
C TYR A 197 -15.37 13.15 -25.90
N LEU A 198 -15.00 12.15 -25.09
CA LEU A 198 -15.77 11.76 -23.90
C LEU A 198 -15.46 12.62 -22.66
N ILE A 199 -14.21 13.08 -22.53
CA ILE A 199 -13.69 13.76 -21.33
C ILE A 199 -13.84 15.27 -21.45
N TRP A 200 -13.61 15.81 -22.65
CA TRP A 200 -13.64 17.24 -22.96
C TRP A 200 -14.92 17.97 -22.52
N PRO A 201 -16.15 17.50 -22.83
CA PRO A 201 -17.35 18.24 -22.44
C PRO A 201 -17.52 18.32 -20.91
N LYS A 202 -17.07 17.31 -20.17
CA LYS A 202 -17.12 17.30 -18.70
C LYS A 202 -16.04 18.18 -18.09
N LEU A 203 -14.86 18.18 -18.71
CA LEU A 203 -13.77 19.07 -18.33
C LEU A 203 -14.13 20.53 -18.60
N GLU A 204 -14.79 20.83 -19.71
CA GLU A 204 -15.29 22.18 -20.03
C GLU A 204 -16.36 22.64 -19.03
N ASP A 205 -17.31 21.77 -18.67
CA ASP A 205 -18.31 22.05 -17.63
C ASP A 205 -17.65 22.29 -16.26
N LEU A 206 -16.65 21.47 -15.88
CA LEU A 206 -15.88 21.64 -14.65
C LEU A 206 -15.15 22.99 -14.61
N VAL A 207 -14.46 23.37 -15.69
CA VAL A 207 -13.77 24.66 -15.80
C VAL A 207 -14.75 25.83 -15.69
N ALA A 208 -15.93 25.71 -16.32
CA ALA A 208 -16.96 26.74 -16.27
C ALA A 208 -17.53 26.92 -14.85
N LYS A 209 -17.86 25.81 -14.17
CA LYS A 209 -18.38 25.83 -12.80
C LYS A 209 -17.37 26.33 -11.78
N GLU A 210 -16.11 25.95 -11.91
CA GLU A 210 -15.03 26.45 -11.06
C GLU A 210 -14.89 27.97 -11.19
N ARG A 211 -14.91 28.49 -12.42
CA ARG A 211 -14.83 29.93 -12.66
C ARG A 211 -16.05 30.67 -12.09
N GLU A 212 -17.25 30.13 -12.25
CA GLU A 212 -18.47 30.69 -11.65
C GLU A 212 -18.39 30.70 -10.12
N MET A 213 -17.86 29.62 -9.51
CA MET A 213 -17.64 29.53 -8.07
C MET A 213 -16.63 30.58 -7.58
N GLN A 214 -15.50 30.73 -8.27
CA GLN A 214 -14.48 31.74 -7.96
C GLN A 214 -15.07 33.16 -8.01
N GLU A 215 -15.85 33.50 -9.04
CA GLU A 215 -16.50 34.81 -9.17
C GLU A 215 -17.49 35.07 -8.02
N LYS A 216 -18.32 34.09 -7.67
CA LYS A 216 -19.28 34.18 -6.57
C LYS A 216 -18.61 34.30 -5.20
N LEU A 217 -17.52 33.55 -4.96
CA LEU A 217 -16.76 33.63 -3.71
C LEU A 217 -16.08 35.00 -3.54
N MET A 218 -15.49 35.53 -4.62
CA MET A 218 -14.88 36.86 -4.61
C MET A 218 -15.90 37.97 -4.39
N ALA A 219 -17.08 37.85 -4.98
CA ALA A 219 -18.20 38.78 -4.74
C ALA A 219 -18.70 38.71 -3.28
N ARG A 220 -18.79 37.51 -2.69
CA ARG A 220 -19.12 37.31 -1.28
C ARG A 220 -18.09 38.01 -0.39
N HIS A 221 -16.78 37.79 -0.60
CA HIS A 221 -15.74 38.50 0.16
C HIS A 221 -15.86 40.01 0.07
N ALA A 222 -16.07 40.55 -1.13
CA ALA A 222 -16.25 41.99 -1.31
C ALA A 222 -17.44 42.51 -0.49
N THR A 223 -18.56 41.80 -0.53
CA THR A 223 -19.79 42.17 0.19
C THR A 223 -19.60 42.12 1.71
N VAL A 224 -18.95 41.08 2.23
CA VAL A 224 -18.70 40.96 3.68
C VAL A 224 -17.79 42.08 4.15
N VAL A 225 -16.65 42.27 3.48
CA VAL A 225 -15.67 43.28 3.87
C VAL A 225 -16.27 44.69 3.83
N ASP A 226 -17.02 45.06 2.79
CA ASP A 226 -17.70 46.35 2.70
C ASP A 226 -18.73 46.55 3.82
N SER A 227 -19.44 45.48 4.21
CA SER A 227 -20.43 45.54 5.29
C SER A 227 -19.79 45.74 6.67
N PHE A 228 -18.63 45.13 6.91
CA PHE A 228 -17.82 45.35 8.12
C PHE A 228 -17.21 46.77 8.15
N GLU A 229 -16.77 47.31 7.02
CA GLU A 229 -16.29 48.71 6.93
C GLU A 229 -17.42 49.72 7.22
N LYS A 230 -18.65 49.40 6.79
CA LYS A 230 -19.85 50.22 7.04
C LYS A 230 -20.48 49.99 8.42
N LYS A 231 -19.90 49.13 9.27
CA LYS A 231 -20.42 48.76 10.60
C LYS A 231 -21.90 48.30 10.57
N GLN A 232 -22.29 47.57 9.53
CA GLN A 232 -23.65 47.03 9.43
C GLN A 232 -23.88 45.93 10.48
N ARG A 233 -25.15 45.75 10.89
CA ARG A 233 -25.52 44.75 11.89
C ARG A 233 -25.27 43.34 11.34
N GLY A 234 -24.61 42.49 12.13
CA GLY A 234 -24.21 41.14 11.68
C GLY A 234 -25.37 40.29 11.11
N GLN A 235 -26.57 40.45 11.65
CA GLN A 235 -27.77 39.74 11.19
C GLN A 235 -28.21 40.12 9.77
N ASP A 236 -28.02 41.38 9.36
CA ASP A 236 -28.33 41.85 8.00
C ASP A 236 -27.28 41.39 6.99
N ILE A 237 -26.04 41.22 7.45
CA ILE A 237 -24.91 40.69 6.68
C ILE A 237 -25.12 39.20 6.42
N GLU A 238 -25.47 38.43 7.44
CA GLU A 238 -25.77 36.99 7.33
C GLU A 238 -26.95 36.72 6.39
N ASN A 239 -28.04 37.48 6.50
CA ASN A 239 -29.21 37.30 5.63
C ASN A 239 -28.90 37.56 4.14
N ARG A 240 -28.03 38.53 3.82
CA ARG A 240 -27.59 38.81 2.44
C ARG A 240 -26.63 37.76 1.91
N ILE A 241 -25.80 37.18 2.78
CA ILE A 241 -24.80 36.18 2.40
C ILE A 241 -25.39 34.77 2.33
N ALA A 242 -26.45 34.45 3.07
CA ALA A 242 -27.02 33.11 3.14
C ALA A 242 -27.37 32.52 1.76
N SER A 243 -28.00 33.32 0.88
CA SER A 243 -28.30 32.90 -0.50
C SER A 243 -27.04 32.70 -1.35
N GLN A 244 -25.99 33.49 -1.12
CA GLN A 244 -24.70 33.33 -1.80
C GLN A 244 -23.96 32.08 -1.29
N GLN A 245 -23.99 31.83 0.02
CA GLN A 245 -23.36 30.66 0.65
C GLN A 245 -23.99 29.36 0.14
N GLN A 246 -25.33 29.29 0.06
CA GLN A 246 -26.02 28.11 -0.45
C GLN A 246 -25.65 27.82 -1.92
N LYS A 247 -25.53 28.88 -2.75
CA LYS A 247 -25.12 28.74 -4.15
C LYS A 247 -23.66 28.31 -4.30
N ILE A 248 -22.75 28.81 -3.46
CA ILE A 248 -21.34 28.40 -3.46
C ILE A 248 -21.22 26.93 -3.01
N ALA A 249 -21.97 26.52 -1.97
CA ALA A 249 -21.97 25.14 -1.50
C ALA A 249 -22.49 24.16 -2.58
N ALA A 250 -23.55 24.52 -3.30
CA ALA A 250 -24.06 23.71 -4.40
C ALA A 250 -23.03 23.59 -5.55
N LEU A 251 -22.42 24.71 -5.95
CA LEU A 251 -21.37 24.69 -6.98
C LEU A 251 -20.15 23.87 -6.56
N ARG A 252 -19.73 23.95 -5.30
CA ARG A 252 -18.64 23.14 -4.76
C ARG A 252 -18.95 21.65 -4.86
N GLN A 253 -20.15 21.23 -4.47
CA GLN A 253 -20.56 19.83 -4.55
C GLN A 253 -20.58 19.34 -6.01
N GLU A 254 -21.02 20.19 -6.94
CA GLU A 254 -21.00 19.86 -8.37
C GLU A 254 -19.57 19.73 -8.91
N VAL A 255 -18.65 20.64 -8.56
CA VAL A 255 -17.22 20.57 -8.90
C VAL A 255 -16.57 19.30 -8.35
N GLU A 256 -16.81 18.98 -7.08
CA GLU A 256 -16.28 17.75 -6.44
C GLU A 256 -16.82 16.48 -7.13
N SER A 257 -18.12 16.46 -7.47
CA SER A 257 -18.72 15.30 -8.17
C SER A 257 -18.16 15.11 -9.59
N LEU A 258 -17.85 16.20 -10.29
CA LEU A 258 -17.24 16.14 -11.62
C LEU A 258 -15.77 15.71 -11.54
N LEU A 259 -15.04 16.12 -10.50
CA LEU A 259 -13.68 15.67 -10.24
C LEU A 259 -13.63 14.17 -9.92
N GLU A 260 -14.54 13.68 -9.08
CA GLU A 260 -14.66 12.25 -8.74
C GLU A 260 -14.96 11.44 -10.00
N TYR A 261 -15.93 11.89 -10.82
CA TYR A 261 -16.22 11.23 -12.09
C TYR A 261 -15.02 11.19 -13.05
N LEU A 262 -14.22 12.27 -13.12
CA LEU A 262 -13.01 12.29 -13.96
C LEU A 262 -11.88 11.40 -13.39
N SER A 263 -11.90 11.09 -12.10
CA SER A 263 -10.94 10.17 -11.47
C SER A 263 -11.27 8.70 -11.71
N GLU A 264 -12.54 8.39 -11.98
CA GLU A 264 -13.02 7.04 -12.28
C GLU A 264 -12.83 6.63 -13.75
N ILE A 265 -12.52 7.58 -14.63
CA ILE A 265 -12.23 7.35 -16.06
C ILE A 265 -10.76 7.00 -16.28
#